data_AF-A0A6P6WS23-F1
#
_entry.id   AF-A0A6P6WS23-F1
#
_cell.length_a   1.000
_cell.length_b   1.000
_cell.length_c   1.000
_cell.angle_alpha   90.00
_cell.angle_beta   90.00
_cell.angle_gamma   90.00
#
_symmetry.space_group_name_H-M   'P 1'
#
loop_
_entity.id
_entity.type
_entity.pdbx_description
1 polymer ?
#
loop_
_entity_poly.entity_id
_entity_poly.type
_entity_poly.pdbx_seq_one_letter_code
_entity_poly.pdbx_strand_id
1 'polypeptide(L)'
;MAVPMFNLAPDMTVSRLCLGTMTFGEQNTLLQSFQLLDKAFDAGINFFDSAEMYPVPQRPHTQGRSEEYFGRWIRDRKIPRDRVVFATKVSGPSGQMTWIRNGPESLDARNITEALENSLLRVQTDYIDLYQIHWPDRYVPMFGETDYDPGRYISHISFDEQLDALGRAVDAGKIRYIGLSNETPYGVMKFLEIAQKEPHYPRIVSLQNAYNLLCRNFDFGMAECCHHERVCLLAYSPLAMGILSGKYFSLDKGPPDARFNLFRGRYAEGESRYNLSKTSIKAATESYLEIAEEYNIHPVSLAIAFVLRHPLVASAIFGATTVWQIQEVLNACSVNLSDDIIADVNKGENGLA
;
A
#
# COMPACT_ATOMS: atom_id res chain seq x y z
N MET A 1 18.76 13.75 -7.94
CA MET A 1 19.01 12.35 -8.37
C MET A 1 17.71 11.76 -8.86
N ALA A 2 17.75 10.89 -9.88
CA ALA A 2 16.55 10.26 -10.42
C ALA A 2 16.05 9.17 -9.48
N VAL A 3 14.73 9.04 -9.32
CA VAL A 3 14.13 7.94 -8.56
C VAL A 3 14.43 6.62 -9.31
N PRO A 4 14.97 5.60 -8.63
CA PRO A 4 15.28 4.35 -9.31
C PRO A 4 14.02 3.65 -9.83
N MET A 5 14.15 2.90 -10.91
CA MET A 5 13.05 2.20 -11.57
C MET A 5 13.15 0.68 -11.36
N PHE A 6 12.03 -0.02 -11.50
CA PHE A 6 11.91 -1.47 -11.36
C PHE A 6 10.91 -2.02 -12.39
N ASN A 7 11.23 -3.13 -13.04
CA ASN A 7 10.32 -3.79 -13.98
C ASN A 7 9.38 -4.71 -13.20
N LEU A 8 8.17 -4.23 -12.89
CA LEU A 8 7.18 -4.99 -12.13
C LEU A 8 6.52 -6.07 -13.00
N ALA A 9 6.36 -5.80 -14.29
CA ALA A 9 5.90 -6.75 -15.30
C ALA A 9 6.61 -6.46 -16.65
N PRO A 10 6.52 -7.34 -17.66
CA PRO A 10 7.31 -7.24 -18.91
C PRO A 10 7.28 -5.87 -19.61
N ASP A 11 6.14 -5.18 -19.60
CA ASP A 11 5.92 -3.87 -20.21
C ASP A 11 5.40 -2.82 -19.19
N MET A 12 5.70 -3.04 -17.91
CA MET A 12 5.32 -2.14 -16.82
C MET A 12 6.52 -1.88 -15.89
N THR A 13 7.21 -0.78 -16.16
CA THR A 13 8.29 -0.26 -15.31
C THR A 13 7.72 0.78 -14.33
N VAL A 14 7.95 0.57 -13.04
CA VAL A 14 7.49 1.43 -11.96
C VAL A 14 8.67 2.07 -11.23
N SER A 15 8.48 3.27 -10.68
CA SER A 15 9.43 3.86 -9.74
C SER A 15 9.47 3.05 -8.44
N ARG A 16 10.66 2.90 -7.85
CA ARG A 16 10.86 2.24 -6.54
C ARG A 16 10.16 2.97 -5.39
N LEU A 17 9.69 4.19 -5.62
CA LEU A 17 8.78 4.91 -4.73
C LEU A 17 7.42 5.03 -5.42
N CYS A 18 6.34 4.75 -4.68
CA CYS A 18 4.97 4.91 -5.13
C CYS A 18 4.26 5.89 -4.21
N LEU A 19 3.59 6.90 -4.77
CA LEU A 19 2.79 7.83 -3.97
C LEU A 19 1.39 7.22 -3.75
N GLY A 20 1.12 6.82 -2.51
CA GLY A 20 -0.21 6.40 -2.07
C GLY A 20 -1.11 7.60 -1.81
N THR A 21 -2.37 7.53 -2.24
CA THR A 21 -3.30 8.68 -2.24
C THR A 21 -4.33 8.65 -1.12
N MET A 22 -4.21 7.78 -0.12
CA MET A 22 -5.29 7.53 0.84
C MET A 22 -5.67 8.73 1.72
N THR A 23 -4.91 9.83 1.71
CA THR A 23 -5.24 11.08 2.41
C THR A 23 -6.01 12.09 1.54
N PHE A 24 -6.13 11.84 0.23
CA PHE A 24 -6.65 12.79 -0.76
C PHE A 24 -8.17 12.81 -0.73
N GLY A 25 -8.74 13.97 -0.40
CA GLY A 25 -10.18 14.13 -0.16
C GLY A 25 -10.57 14.10 1.32
N GLU A 26 -9.58 13.91 2.21
CA GLU A 26 -9.71 13.93 3.67
C GLU A 26 -8.74 14.94 4.30
N GLN A 27 -7.50 14.51 4.63
CA GLN A 27 -6.47 15.40 5.19
C GLN A 27 -5.95 16.38 4.14
N ASN A 28 -5.97 15.98 2.86
CA ASN A 28 -5.55 16.81 1.75
C ASN A 28 -6.75 17.26 0.93
N THR A 29 -6.86 18.58 0.75
CA THR A 29 -7.77 19.19 -0.23
C THR A 29 -7.35 18.83 -1.66
N LEU A 30 -8.22 19.12 -2.64
CA LEU A 30 -7.90 18.91 -4.06
C LEU A 30 -6.60 19.62 -4.47
N LEU A 31 -6.45 20.89 -4.09
CA LEU A 31 -5.27 21.69 -4.42
C LEU A 31 -3.99 21.11 -3.78
N GLN A 32 -4.05 20.71 -2.51
CA GLN A 32 -2.90 20.09 -1.84
C GLN A 32 -2.55 18.74 -2.48
N SER A 33 -3.56 17.95 -2.87
CA SER A 33 -3.37 16.68 -3.56
C SER A 33 -2.67 16.88 -4.90
N PHE A 34 -3.05 17.92 -5.66
CA PHE A 34 -2.37 18.29 -6.91
C PHE A 34 -0.92 18.68 -6.65
N GLN A 35 -0.63 19.48 -5.62
CA GLN A 35 0.74 19.85 -5.29
C GLN A 35 1.62 18.65 -4.94
N LEU A 36 1.07 17.65 -4.25
CA LEU A 36 1.77 16.41 -3.92
C LEU A 36 2.02 15.55 -5.17
N LEU A 37 1.01 15.42 -6.04
CA LEU A 37 1.12 14.69 -7.31
C LEU A 37 2.11 15.36 -8.27
N ASP A 38 2.04 16.68 -8.41
CA ASP A 38 2.97 17.51 -9.20
C ASP A 38 4.42 17.28 -8.71
N LYS A 39 4.67 17.43 -7.40
CA LYS A 39 6.01 17.21 -6.82
C LYS A 39 6.53 15.79 -7.04
N ALA A 40 5.68 14.77 -6.89
CA ALA A 40 6.08 13.38 -7.08
C ALA A 40 6.42 13.10 -8.55
N PHE A 41 5.55 13.52 -9.47
CA PHE A 41 5.74 13.36 -10.91
C PHE A 41 7.01 14.08 -11.40
N ASP A 42 7.22 15.33 -10.98
CA ASP A 42 8.42 16.12 -11.31
C ASP A 42 9.71 15.50 -10.77
N ALA A 43 9.64 14.76 -9.67
CA ALA A 43 10.76 14.02 -9.12
C ALA A 43 11.06 12.71 -9.86
N GLY A 44 10.24 12.33 -10.83
CA GLY A 44 10.38 11.10 -11.61
C GLY A 44 9.62 9.89 -11.04
N ILE A 45 8.73 10.10 -10.06
CA ILE A 45 7.80 9.05 -9.62
C ILE A 45 6.73 8.89 -10.69
N ASN A 46 6.60 7.67 -11.23
CA ASN A 46 5.55 7.36 -12.19
C ASN A 46 4.44 6.48 -11.58
N PHE A 47 4.62 5.95 -10.38
CA PHE A 47 3.71 4.97 -9.79
C PHE A 47 2.84 5.59 -8.70
N PHE A 48 1.52 5.46 -8.84
CA PHE A 48 0.52 6.03 -7.95
C PHE A 48 -0.52 4.98 -7.54
N ASP A 49 -0.81 4.91 -6.24
CA ASP A 49 -1.68 3.87 -5.67
C ASP A 49 -2.90 4.51 -4.97
N SER A 50 -4.09 4.01 -5.34
CA SER A 50 -5.38 4.42 -4.78
C SER A 50 -6.23 3.21 -4.41
N ALA A 51 -7.49 3.42 -4.05
CA ALA A 51 -8.50 2.38 -3.85
C ALA A 51 -9.88 3.01 -3.95
N GLU A 52 -10.89 2.23 -4.33
CA GLU A 52 -12.26 2.76 -4.40
C GLU A 52 -12.77 3.30 -3.06
N MET A 53 -12.34 2.70 -1.95
CA MET A 53 -12.76 3.10 -0.61
C MET A 53 -12.10 4.39 -0.12
N TYR A 54 -11.01 4.84 -0.76
CA TYR A 54 -10.24 5.97 -0.26
C TYR A 54 -10.98 7.29 -0.42
N PRO A 55 -10.76 8.24 0.52
CA PRO A 55 -9.69 8.32 1.51
C PRO A 55 -9.97 7.63 2.86
N VAL A 56 -8.98 7.66 3.76
CA VAL A 56 -9.08 7.17 5.15
C VAL A 56 -9.01 8.33 6.17
N PRO A 57 -9.70 8.25 7.33
CA PRO A 57 -10.66 7.20 7.71
C PRO A 57 -11.90 7.18 6.82
N GLN A 58 -12.39 5.98 6.56
CA GLN A 58 -13.40 5.68 5.56
C GLN A 58 -14.78 6.17 6.01
N ARG A 59 -15.53 6.80 5.12
CA ARG A 59 -16.93 7.17 5.36
C ARG A 59 -17.69 7.37 4.04
N PRO A 60 -19.03 7.25 4.05
CA PRO A 60 -19.83 7.34 2.83
C PRO A 60 -19.57 8.60 2.00
N HIS A 61 -19.48 9.76 2.65
CA HIS A 61 -19.41 11.07 1.98
C HIS A 61 -18.08 11.37 1.29
N THR A 62 -17.02 10.59 1.58
CA THR A 62 -15.69 10.80 1.00
C THR A 62 -15.21 9.67 0.11
N GLN A 63 -15.88 8.51 0.14
CA GLN A 63 -15.54 7.35 -0.66
C GLN A 63 -15.34 7.71 -2.15
N GLY A 64 -14.26 7.22 -2.75
CA GLY A 64 -13.93 7.44 -4.16
C GLY A 64 -13.21 8.76 -4.45
N ARG A 65 -13.16 9.72 -3.51
CA ARG A 65 -12.56 11.04 -3.78
C ARG A 65 -11.08 10.97 -4.16
N SER A 66 -10.33 10.02 -3.62
CA SER A 66 -8.90 9.91 -3.96
C SER A 66 -8.69 9.56 -5.44
N GLU A 67 -9.53 8.69 -6.00
CA GLU A 67 -9.53 8.35 -7.43
C GLU A 67 -10.01 9.52 -8.29
N GLU A 68 -11.08 10.21 -7.87
CA GLU A 68 -11.55 11.42 -8.54
C GLU A 68 -10.47 12.50 -8.59
N TYR A 69 -9.74 12.70 -7.50
CA TYR A 69 -8.68 13.70 -7.41
C TYR A 69 -7.51 13.34 -8.33
N PHE A 70 -7.12 12.06 -8.38
CA PHE A 70 -6.10 11.58 -9.31
C PHE A 70 -6.52 11.78 -10.77
N GLY A 71 -7.75 11.39 -11.14
CA GLY A 71 -8.29 11.58 -12.49
C GLY A 71 -8.35 13.05 -12.91
N ARG A 72 -8.82 13.93 -12.01
CA ARG A 72 -8.81 15.38 -12.24
C ARG A 72 -7.39 15.91 -12.43
N TRP A 73 -6.41 15.44 -11.65
CA TRP A 73 -5.02 15.84 -11.80
C TRP A 73 -4.47 15.49 -13.19
N ILE A 74 -4.66 14.24 -13.66
CA ILE A 74 -4.24 13.81 -15.00
C ILE A 74 -4.78 14.75 -16.07
N ARG A 75 -6.09 15.03 -16.04
CA ARG A 75 -6.75 15.88 -17.05
C ARG A 75 -6.33 17.34 -16.95
N ASP A 76 -6.35 17.92 -15.76
CA ASP A 76 -6.13 19.36 -15.56
C ASP A 76 -4.65 19.74 -15.75
N ARG A 77 -3.73 18.84 -15.40
CA ARG A 77 -2.28 18.99 -15.66
C ARG A 77 -1.85 18.44 -17.02
N LYS A 78 -2.76 17.82 -17.78
CA LYS A 78 -2.50 17.20 -19.10
C LYS A 78 -1.35 16.19 -19.04
N ILE A 79 -1.32 15.38 -17.98
CA ILE A 79 -0.34 14.33 -17.82
C ILE A 79 -0.59 13.25 -18.88
N PRO A 80 0.40 12.89 -19.71
CA PRO A 80 0.25 11.78 -20.64
C PRO A 80 -0.02 10.48 -19.89
N ARG A 81 -1.06 9.73 -20.29
CA ARG A 81 -1.50 8.53 -19.56
C ARG A 81 -0.44 7.41 -19.57
N ASP A 82 0.38 7.34 -20.60
CA ASP A 82 1.51 6.41 -20.77
C ASP A 82 2.73 6.76 -19.89
N ARG A 83 2.76 7.97 -19.31
CA ARG A 83 3.80 8.43 -18.39
C ARG A 83 3.55 8.05 -16.93
N VAL A 84 2.38 7.48 -16.62
CA VAL A 84 1.99 7.10 -15.27
C VAL A 84 1.57 5.63 -15.22
N VAL A 85 1.90 4.97 -14.13
CA VAL A 85 1.36 3.68 -13.72
C VAL A 85 0.37 3.95 -12.61
N PHE A 86 -0.90 3.67 -12.85
CA PHE A 86 -1.95 3.84 -11.85
C PHE A 86 -2.43 2.48 -11.34
N ALA A 87 -2.33 2.30 -10.02
CA ALA A 87 -2.90 1.18 -9.32
C ALA A 87 -4.14 1.60 -8.51
N THR A 88 -5.19 0.79 -8.57
CA THR A 88 -6.32 0.90 -7.65
C THR A 88 -6.82 -0.47 -7.22
N LYS A 89 -7.81 -0.51 -6.33
CA LYS A 89 -8.20 -1.73 -5.63
C LYS A 89 -9.71 -1.87 -5.48
N VAL A 90 -10.18 -3.10 -5.61
CA VAL A 90 -11.51 -3.53 -5.18
C VAL A 90 -11.48 -3.92 -3.71
N SER A 91 -12.35 -3.30 -2.91
CA SER A 91 -12.58 -3.66 -1.51
C SER A 91 -13.27 -5.02 -1.42
N GLY A 92 -12.69 -5.92 -0.61
CA GLY A 92 -13.34 -7.17 -0.22
C GLY A 92 -14.47 -6.94 0.79
N PRO A 93 -15.03 -8.03 1.34
CA PRO A 93 -16.15 -7.96 2.27
C PRO A 93 -15.83 -7.15 3.52
N SER A 94 -16.80 -6.37 3.99
CA SER A 94 -16.65 -5.58 5.21
C SER A 94 -17.98 -5.41 5.93
N GLY A 95 -18.02 -5.81 7.20
CA GLY A 95 -19.16 -5.53 8.08
C GLY A 95 -19.28 -4.05 8.50
N GLN A 96 -18.27 -3.21 8.20
CA GLN A 96 -18.27 -1.79 8.58
C GLN A 96 -18.58 -0.88 7.40
N MET A 97 -18.17 -1.24 6.18
CA MET A 97 -18.28 -0.39 4.99
C MET A 97 -19.52 -0.71 4.14
N THR A 98 -20.69 -0.72 4.78
CA THR A 98 -21.97 -1.11 4.16
C THR A 98 -22.47 -0.16 3.06
N TRP A 99 -21.80 0.98 2.85
CA TRP A 99 -22.14 1.96 1.82
C TRP A 99 -21.38 1.78 0.52
N ILE A 100 -20.28 1.03 0.50
CA ILE A 100 -19.52 0.79 -0.72
C ILE A 100 -20.29 -0.26 -1.53
N ARG A 101 -20.79 0.07 -2.74
CA ARG A 101 -21.60 -0.86 -3.55
C ARG A 101 -22.73 -1.56 -2.78
N ASN A 102 -23.35 -0.84 -1.84
CA ASN A 102 -24.37 -1.36 -0.90
C ASN A 102 -23.89 -2.46 0.07
N GLY A 103 -22.60 -2.44 0.42
CA GLY A 103 -21.97 -3.38 1.34
C GLY A 103 -21.58 -4.64 0.57
N PRO A 104 -20.34 -4.71 0.04
CA PRO A 104 -19.98 -5.87 -0.75
C PRO A 104 -19.91 -7.06 0.19
N GLU A 105 -20.78 -8.04 -0.04
CA GLU A 105 -20.81 -9.27 0.75
C GLU A 105 -19.70 -10.22 0.32
N SER A 106 -19.19 -10.04 -0.90
CA SER A 106 -18.19 -10.89 -1.54
C SER A 106 -17.37 -10.18 -2.64
N LEU A 107 -16.32 -10.84 -3.10
CA LEU A 107 -15.54 -10.59 -4.31
C LEU A 107 -16.04 -11.48 -5.46
N ASP A 108 -17.36 -11.59 -5.64
CA ASP A 108 -17.95 -12.24 -6.81
C ASP A 108 -17.73 -11.43 -8.09
N ALA A 109 -18.04 -12.05 -9.24
CA ALA A 109 -17.85 -11.41 -10.54
C ALA A 109 -18.61 -10.09 -10.68
N ARG A 110 -19.80 -9.98 -10.06
CA ARG A 110 -20.61 -8.76 -10.08
C ARG A 110 -19.92 -7.63 -9.32
N ASN A 111 -19.46 -7.88 -8.09
CA ASN A 111 -18.83 -6.88 -7.24
C ASN A 111 -17.50 -6.39 -7.83
N ILE A 112 -16.68 -7.30 -8.35
CA ILE A 112 -15.42 -6.94 -9.02
C ILE A 112 -15.69 -6.07 -10.25
N THR A 113 -16.66 -6.45 -11.08
CA THR A 113 -17.02 -5.68 -12.28
C THR A 113 -17.56 -4.30 -11.90
N GLU A 114 -18.51 -4.21 -10.98
CA GLU A 114 -19.10 -2.94 -10.55
C GLU A 114 -18.05 -2.01 -9.91
N ALA A 115 -17.14 -2.54 -9.09
CA ALA A 115 -16.05 -1.76 -8.49
C ALA A 115 -15.09 -1.21 -9.55
N LEU A 116 -14.73 -2.03 -10.55
CA LEU A 116 -13.84 -1.63 -11.63
C LEU A 116 -14.47 -0.52 -12.48
N GLU A 117 -15.71 -0.70 -12.95
CA GLU A 117 -16.41 0.32 -13.76
C GLU A 117 -16.49 1.65 -13.01
N ASN A 118 -16.85 1.60 -11.73
CA ASN A 118 -16.93 2.81 -10.91
C ASN A 118 -15.56 3.48 -10.72
N SER A 119 -14.48 2.71 -10.61
CA SER A 119 -13.12 3.23 -10.50
C SER A 119 -12.68 3.91 -11.81
N LEU A 120 -12.91 3.26 -12.96
CA LEU A 120 -12.66 3.83 -14.28
C LEU A 120 -13.43 5.14 -14.49
N LEU A 121 -14.71 5.18 -14.10
CA LEU A 121 -15.56 6.38 -14.17
C LEU A 121 -15.03 7.53 -13.31
N ARG A 122 -14.62 7.26 -12.05
CA ARG A 122 -14.07 8.29 -11.16
C ARG A 122 -12.74 8.85 -11.67
N VAL A 123 -11.85 7.98 -12.14
CA VAL A 123 -10.54 8.38 -12.67
C VAL A 123 -10.64 9.00 -14.06
N GLN A 124 -11.71 8.70 -14.81
CA GLN A 124 -11.92 9.11 -16.20
C GLN A 124 -10.81 8.59 -17.12
N THR A 125 -10.52 7.29 -17.03
CA THR A 125 -9.56 6.56 -17.85
C THR A 125 -10.21 5.29 -18.40
N ASP A 126 -9.75 4.81 -19.55
CA ASP A 126 -10.28 3.57 -20.15
C ASP A 126 -9.65 2.31 -19.54
N TYR A 127 -8.51 2.46 -18.85
CA TYR A 127 -7.78 1.34 -18.27
C TYR A 127 -7.03 1.68 -16.97
N ILE A 128 -6.84 0.65 -16.14
CA ILE A 128 -5.98 0.62 -14.94
C ILE A 128 -4.72 -0.21 -15.24
N ASP A 129 -3.53 0.25 -14.85
CA ASP A 129 -2.30 -0.52 -15.08
C ASP A 129 -2.22 -1.73 -14.15
N LEU A 130 -2.53 -1.53 -12.87
CA LEU A 130 -2.54 -2.59 -11.86
C LEU A 130 -3.82 -2.54 -11.02
N TYR A 131 -4.68 -3.55 -11.16
CA TYR A 131 -5.88 -3.66 -10.34
C TYR A 131 -5.68 -4.73 -9.26
N GLN A 132 -6.03 -4.41 -8.02
CA GLN A 132 -5.73 -5.28 -6.90
C GLN A 132 -6.98 -5.67 -6.11
N ILE A 133 -7.02 -6.90 -5.63
CA ILE A 133 -7.92 -7.25 -4.53
C ILE A 133 -7.35 -6.62 -3.25
N HIS A 134 -8.10 -5.72 -2.61
CA HIS A 134 -7.60 -4.91 -1.48
C HIS A 134 -7.41 -5.74 -0.19
N TRP A 135 -8.31 -6.68 0.06
CA TRP A 135 -8.14 -7.74 1.06
C TRP A 135 -8.94 -8.96 0.63
N PRO A 136 -8.58 -10.17 1.12
CA PRO A 136 -9.24 -11.40 0.71
C PRO A 136 -10.73 -11.43 1.02
N ASP A 137 -11.46 -12.19 0.20
CA ASP A 137 -12.87 -12.50 0.45
C ASP A 137 -13.07 -13.30 1.75
N ARG A 138 -12.14 -14.22 1.99
CA ARG A 138 -12.12 -15.09 3.17
C ARG A 138 -11.56 -14.39 4.40
N TYR A 139 -11.85 -14.95 5.56
CA TYR A 139 -11.14 -14.59 6.79
C TYR A 139 -9.63 -14.87 6.66
N VAL A 140 -8.84 -13.83 6.92
CA VAL A 140 -7.41 -13.91 7.22
C VAL A 140 -7.12 -12.96 8.40
N PRO A 141 -6.11 -13.24 9.23
CA PRO A 141 -5.67 -12.29 10.24
C PRO A 141 -5.18 -11.00 9.54
N MET A 142 -5.75 -9.86 9.92
CA MET A 142 -5.39 -8.55 9.37
C MET A 142 -5.29 -7.49 10.46
N PHE A 143 -4.83 -6.29 10.06
CA PHE A 143 -4.86 -5.09 10.92
C PHE A 143 -4.23 -5.25 12.32
N GLY A 144 -3.12 -6.00 12.39
CA GLY A 144 -2.36 -6.22 13.62
C GLY A 144 -2.43 -7.65 14.14
N GLU A 145 -3.37 -8.45 13.65
CA GLU A 145 -3.41 -9.90 13.88
C GLU A 145 -2.44 -10.61 12.93
N THR A 146 -1.82 -11.69 13.42
CA THR A 146 -0.91 -12.56 12.65
C THR A 146 -1.36 -14.02 12.65
N ASP A 147 -2.06 -14.44 13.69
CA ASP A 147 -2.40 -15.83 13.91
C ASP A 147 -3.72 -16.19 13.23
N TYR A 148 -3.67 -17.23 12.39
CA TYR A 148 -4.87 -17.75 11.75
C TYR A 148 -5.69 -18.59 12.73
N ASP A 149 -6.97 -18.26 12.85
CA ASP A 149 -7.94 -18.98 13.68
C ASP A 149 -8.95 -19.74 12.78
N PRO A 150 -8.89 -21.08 12.71
CA PRO A 150 -9.84 -21.85 11.92
C PRO A 150 -11.29 -21.73 12.41
N GLY A 151 -11.52 -21.35 13.68
CA GLY A 151 -12.85 -21.11 14.23
C GLY A 151 -13.54 -19.86 13.68
N ARG A 152 -12.79 -18.95 13.04
CA ARG A 152 -13.31 -17.74 12.37
C ARG A 152 -13.54 -17.94 10.87
N TYR A 153 -13.53 -19.19 10.40
CA TYR A 153 -13.83 -19.51 9.01
C TYR A 153 -15.19 -18.96 8.60
N ILE A 154 -15.21 -18.29 7.45
CA ILE A 154 -16.43 -17.86 6.76
C ILE A 154 -16.43 -18.44 5.34
N SER A 155 -17.62 -18.76 4.84
CA SER A 155 -17.79 -19.09 3.43
C SER A 155 -17.31 -17.92 2.59
N HIS A 156 -16.66 -18.22 1.47
CA HIS A 156 -16.08 -17.22 0.58
C HIS A 156 -16.26 -17.66 -0.87
N ILE A 157 -16.20 -16.68 -1.77
CA ILE A 157 -16.14 -16.91 -3.21
C ILE A 157 -14.84 -17.60 -3.55
N SER A 158 -14.91 -18.58 -4.44
CA SER A 158 -13.73 -19.34 -4.84
C SER A 158 -12.68 -18.44 -5.49
N PHE A 159 -11.42 -18.86 -5.37
CA PHE A 159 -10.31 -18.15 -6.02
C PHE A 159 -10.45 -18.13 -7.55
N ASP A 160 -11.02 -19.19 -8.14
CA ASP A 160 -11.27 -19.29 -9.58
C ASP A 160 -12.35 -18.31 -10.06
N GLU A 161 -13.44 -18.10 -9.31
CA GLU A 161 -14.45 -17.11 -9.68
C GLU A 161 -13.89 -15.68 -9.60
N GLN A 162 -13.12 -15.38 -8.54
CA GLN A 162 -12.42 -14.10 -8.40
C GLN A 162 -11.46 -13.86 -9.59
N LEU A 163 -10.68 -14.89 -9.94
CA LEU A 163 -9.69 -14.79 -11.01
C LEU A 163 -10.33 -14.73 -12.40
N ASP A 164 -11.46 -15.40 -12.62
CA ASP A 164 -12.24 -15.34 -13.86
C ASP A 164 -12.77 -13.93 -14.10
N ALA A 165 -13.33 -13.28 -13.07
CA ALA A 165 -13.82 -11.91 -13.16
C ALA A 165 -12.70 -10.92 -13.52
N LEU A 166 -11.54 -11.08 -12.88
CA LEU A 166 -10.34 -10.29 -13.18
C LEU A 166 -9.81 -10.57 -14.59
N GLY A 167 -9.79 -11.83 -15.02
CA GLY A 167 -9.37 -12.23 -16.37
C GLY A 167 -10.23 -11.61 -17.47
N ARG A 168 -11.56 -11.64 -17.32
CA ARG A 168 -12.48 -10.98 -18.26
C ARG A 168 -12.21 -9.47 -18.39
N ALA A 169 -11.82 -8.81 -17.29
CA ALA A 169 -11.48 -7.40 -17.31
C ALA A 169 -10.12 -7.12 -17.98
N VAL A 170 -9.17 -8.06 -17.87
CA VAL A 170 -7.90 -8.03 -18.64
C VAL A 170 -8.18 -8.22 -20.13
N ASP A 171 -8.98 -9.23 -20.50
CA ASP A 171 -9.37 -9.50 -21.90
C ASP A 171 -10.12 -8.31 -22.52
N ALA A 172 -10.93 -7.61 -21.72
CA ALA A 172 -11.63 -6.40 -22.14
C ALA A 172 -10.72 -5.16 -22.24
N GLY A 173 -9.43 -5.26 -21.89
CA GLY A 173 -8.46 -4.16 -21.92
C GLY A 173 -8.66 -3.11 -20.82
N LYS A 174 -9.51 -3.38 -19.83
CA LYS A 174 -9.81 -2.46 -18.73
C LYS A 174 -8.75 -2.49 -17.62
N ILE A 175 -8.04 -3.61 -17.52
CA ILE A 175 -6.92 -3.81 -16.59
C ILE A 175 -5.75 -4.38 -17.38
N ARG A 176 -4.53 -3.91 -17.12
CA ARG A 176 -3.31 -4.50 -17.71
C ARG A 176 -2.76 -5.66 -16.88
N TYR A 177 -2.65 -5.47 -15.56
CA TYR A 177 -2.12 -6.45 -14.63
C TYR A 177 -2.95 -6.54 -13.35
N ILE A 178 -2.86 -7.68 -12.68
CA ILE A 178 -3.53 -7.91 -11.39
C ILE A 178 -2.54 -8.14 -10.26
N GLY A 179 -2.94 -7.72 -9.06
CA GLY A 179 -2.21 -7.97 -7.83
C GLY A 179 -3.13 -8.29 -6.67
N LEU A 180 -2.54 -8.65 -5.54
CA LEU A 180 -3.25 -8.94 -4.29
C LEU A 180 -2.78 -7.97 -3.21
N SER A 181 -3.58 -7.77 -2.18
CA SER A 181 -3.23 -6.96 -1.01
C SER A 181 -3.74 -7.61 0.26
N ASN A 182 -3.00 -7.45 1.36
CA ASN A 182 -3.28 -8.07 2.65
C ASN A 182 -3.48 -9.59 2.59
N GLU A 183 -2.75 -10.25 1.69
CA GLU A 183 -2.83 -11.70 1.51
C GLU A 183 -1.79 -12.47 2.35
N THR A 184 -2.03 -13.77 2.47
CA THR A 184 -1.20 -14.79 3.12
C THR A 184 -0.57 -15.71 2.08
N PRO A 185 0.48 -16.49 2.46
CA PRO A 185 1.14 -17.42 1.54
C PRO A 185 0.16 -18.37 0.86
N TYR A 186 -0.82 -18.88 1.62
CA TYR A 186 -1.87 -19.78 1.09
C TYR A 186 -2.62 -19.16 -0.09
N GLY A 187 -3.08 -17.92 0.06
CA GLY A 187 -3.86 -17.26 -0.98
C GLY A 187 -3.06 -16.94 -2.23
N VAL A 188 -1.83 -16.43 -2.05
CA VAL A 188 -0.88 -16.20 -3.14
C VAL A 188 -0.68 -17.49 -3.95
N MET A 189 -0.35 -18.60 -3.29
CA MET A 189 -0.14 -19.88 -3.97
C MET A 189 -1.41 -20.40 -4.65
N LYS A 190 -2.59 -20.20 -4.06
CA LYS A 190 -3.87 -20.62 -4.67
C LYS A 190 -4.20 -19.84 -5.94
N PHE A 191 -4.04 -18.52 -5.95
CA PHE A 191 -4.22 -17.72 -7.16
C PHE A 191 -3.25 -18.15 -8.28
N LEU A 192 -1.99 -18.42 -7.93
CA LEU A 192 -0.97 -18.84 -8.89
C LEU A 192 -1.23 -20.25 -9.44
N GLU A 193 -1.64 -21.19 -8.60
CA GLU A 193 -2.04 -22.55 -9.00
C GLU A 193 -3.22 -22.50 -9.98
N ILE A 194 -4.23 -21.67 -9.71
CA ILE A 194 -5.40 -21.54 -10.57
C ILE A 194 -5.07 -20.85 -11.88
N ALA A 195 -4.21 -19.83 -11.88
CA ALA A 195 -3.75 -19.17 -13.10
C ALA A 195 -3.05 -20.11 -14.10
N GLN A 196 -2.58 -21.28 -13.65
CA GLN A 196 -1.97 -22.30 -14.52
C GLN A 196 -3.00 -23.21 -15.19
N LYS A 197 -4.26 -23.21 -14.75
CA LYS A 197 -5.28 -24.14 -15.24
C LYS A 197 -5.75 -23.79 -16.65
N GLU A 198 -5.93 -22.51 -16.94
CA GLU A 198 -6.48 -22.02 -18.22
C GLU A 198 -5.72 -20.77 -18.69
N PRO A 199 -5.48 -20.60 -20.02
CA PRO A 199 -4.71 -19.46 -20.53
C PRO A 199 -5.31 -18.08 -20.29
N HIS A 200 -6.64 -17.97 -20.11
CA HIS A 200 -7.31 -16.68 -19.88
C HIS A 200 -7.21 -16.21 -18.43
N TYR A 201 -6.77 -17.07 -17.51
CA TYR A 201 -6.57 -16.65 -16.12
C TYR A 201 -5.28 -15.85 -15.98
N PRO A 202 -5.36 -14.58 -15.55
CA PRO A 202 -4.18 -13.76 -15.42
C PRO A 202 -3.33 -14.23 -14.24
N ARG A 203 -2.02 -14.18 -14.40
CA ARG A 203 -1.07 -14.38 -13.29
C ARG A 203 -0.97 -13.09 -12.47
N ILE A 204 -0.99 -13.21 -11.14
CA ILE A 204 -0.67 -12.07 -10.25
C ILE A 204 0.79 -11.66 -10.40
N VAL A 205 1.04 -10.34 -10.46
CA VAL A 205 2.41 -9.80 -10.60
C VAL A 205 2.93 -9.14 -9.32
N SER A 206 2.04 -8.80 -8.39
CA SER A 206 2.40 -8.09 -7.18
C SER A 206 1.57 -8.50 -5.96
N LEU A 207 2.17 -8.35 -4.79
CA LEU A 207 1.52 -8.40 -3.49
C LEU A 207 1.74 -7.08 -2.75
N GLN A 208 0.67 -6.43 -2.30
CA GLN A 208 0.71 -5.21 -1.50
C GLN A 208 0.45 -5.53 -0.02
N ASN A 209 1.52 -5.72 0.76
CA ASN A 209 1.45 -5.98 2.20
C ASN A 209 2.19 -4.90 3.01
N ALA A 210 1.85 -4.79 4.29
CA ALA A 210 2.55 -3.89 5.19
C ALA A 210 3.97 -4.39 5.40
N TYR A 211 4.95 -3.49 5.22
CA TYR A 211 6.35 -3.81 5.46
C TYR A 211 7.11 -2.56 5.89
N ASN A 212 7.73 -2.60 7.07
CA ASN A 212 8.56 -1.54 7.64
C ASN A 212 9.32 -2.06 8.86
N LEU A 213 10.14 -1.20 9.46
CA LEU A 213 10.93 -1.50 10.67
C LEU A 213 10.11 -2.02 11.88
N LEU A 214 8.81 -1.75 11.95
CA LEU A 214 7.91 -2.22 13.01
C LEU A 214 6.99 -3.38 12.58
N CYS A 215 7.05 -3.79 11.31
CA CYS A 215 6.18 -4.82 10.76
C CYS A 215 6.92 -5.61 9.67
N ARG A 216 7.48 -6.75 10.07
CA ARG A 216 8.34 -7.61 9.23
C ARG A 216 7.76 -9.00 8.98
N ASN A 217 6.44 -9.17 9.16
CA ASN A 217 5.75 -10.45 8.91
C ASN A 217 5.97 -11.02 7.50
N PHE A 218 6.31 -10.16 6.54
CA PHE A 218 6.66 -10.56 5.19
C PHE A 218 7.93 -11.43 5.12
N ASP A 219 8.92 -11.19 5.98
CA ASP A 219 10.25 -11.84 5.95
C ASP A 219 10.19 -13.37 6.20
N PHE A 220 9.06 -13.87 6.70
CA PHE A 220 8.82 -15.30 6.94
C PHE A 220 8.32 -16.02 5.68
N GLY A 221 7.31 -16.88 5.79
CA GLY A 221 6.85 -17.71 4.68
C GLY A 221 6.34 -16.95 3.45
N MET A 222 5.99 -15.66 3.58
CA MET A 222 5.58 -14.86 2.43
C MET A 222 6.75 -14.54 1.50
N ALA A 223 7.91 -14.15 2.04
CA ALA A 223 9.10 -13.86 1.26
C ALA A 223 9.54 -15.09 0.44
N GLU A 224 9.49 -16.28 1.03
CA GLU A 224 9.77 -17.53 0.33
C GLU A 224 8.84 -17.74 -0.88
N CYS A 225 7.52 -17.62 -0.66
CA CYS A 225 6.54 -17.75 -1.74
C CYS A 225 6.76 -16.72 -2.85
N CYS A 226 6.92 -15.44 -2.49
CA CYS A 226 7.18 -14.35 -3.43
C CYS A 226 8.47 -14.55 -4.22
N HIS A 227 9.53 -15.05 -3.59
CA HIS A 227 10.80 -15.33 -4.26
C HIS A 227 10.65 -16.43 -5.33
N HIS A 228 10.11 -17.58 -4.96
CA HIS A 228 9.96 -18.72 -5.87
C HIS A 228 8.99 -18.43 -7.00
N GLU A 229 7.92 -17.69 -6.70
CA GLU A 229 6.87 -17.36 -7.66
C GLU A 229 7.10 -16.02 -8.39
N ARG A 230 8.22 -15.33 -8.15
CA ARG A 230 8.55 -14.06 -8.81
C ARG A 230 7.41 -13.03 -8.67
N VAL A 231 6.75 -13.00 -7.52
CA VAL A 231 5.73 -12.00 -7.18
C VAL A 231 6.40 -10.93 -6.33
N CYS A 232 6.40 -9.68 -6.78
CA CYS A 232 7.08 -8.62 -6.06
C CYS A 232 6.22 -7.98 -4.97
N LEU A 233 6.86 -7.53 -3.89
CA LEU A 233 6.22 -6.78 -2.82
C LEU A 233 6.09 -5.30 -3.18
N LEU A 234 4.88 -4.77 -3.02
CA LEU A 234 4.58 -3.34 -2.92
C LEU A 234 4.38 -3.00 -1.44
N ALA A 235 5.43 -2.50 -0.80
CA ALA A 235 5.47 -2.31 0.65
C ALA A 235 4.67 -1.07 1.05
N TYR A 236 3.52 -1.25 1.70
CA TYR A 236 2.71 -0.12 2.15
C TYR A 236 2.97 0.24 3.62
N SER A 237 2.64 1.49 3.98
CA SER A 237 2.94 2.07 5.30
C SER A 237 4.41 1.94 5.71
N PRO A 238 5.38 2.31 4.85
CA PRO A 238 6.81 2.14 5.15
C PRO A 238 7.28 2.99 6.36
N LEU A 239 6.49 4.01 6.74
CA LEU A 239 6.73 4.85 7.92
C LEU A 239 5.83 4.50 9.13
N ALA A 240 5.13 3.36 9.10
CA ALA A 240 4.18 2.97 10.15
C ALA A 240 3.22 4.12 10.53
N MET A 241 2.53 4.67 9.52
CA MET A 241 1.62 5.82 9.68
C MET A 241 2.27 7.12 10.22
N GLY A 242 3.60 7.24 10.10
CA GLY A 242 4.38 8.40 10.53
C GLY A 242 5.09 8.20 11.87
N ILE A 243 4.93 7.04 12.52
CA ILE A 243 5.60 6.71 13.78
C ILE A 243 7.12 6.72 13.63
N LEU A 244 7.63 6.12 12.55
CA LEU A 244 9.06 6.01 12.28
C LEU A 244 9.75 7.34 11.95
N SER A 245 9.01 8.46 11.90
CA SER A 245 9.62 9.79 11.87
C SER A 245 9.93 10.33 13.27
N GLY A 246 9.59 9.61 14.34
CA GLY A 246 9.74 10.02 15.73
C GLY A 246 8.72 11.05 16.23
N LYS A 247 7.85 11.58 15.36
CA LYS A 247 7.00 12.75 15.68
C LYS A 247 6.05 12.52 16.85
N TYR A 248 5.63 11.30 17.14
CA TYR A 248 4.68 11.02 18.22
C TYR A 248 5.36 10.85 19.59
N PHE A 249 6.69 10.70 19.61
CA PHE A 249 7.48 10.46 20.82
C PHE A 249 8.36 11.65 21.19
N SER A 250 8.32 12.75 20.42
CA SER A 250 8.88 14.03 20.83
C SER A 250 8.15 14.60 22.06
N LEU A 251 8.78 15.56 22.74
CA LEU A 251 8.22 16.21 23.93
C LEU A 251 6.83 16.83 23.70
N ASP A 252 6.58 17.34 22.49
CA ASP A 252 5.32 17.94 22.07
C ASP A 252 4.30 16.94 21.49
N LYS A 253 4.68 15.64 21.35
CA LYS A 253 3.88 14.56 20.76
C LYS A 253 3.44 14.83 19.31
N GLY A 254 4.19 15.68 18.61
CA GLY A 254 4.00 15.99 17.20
C GLY A 254 2.82 16.91 16.92
N PRO A 255 2.65 17.32 15.66
CA PRO A 255 1.70 18.37 15.34
C PRO A 255 0.24 17.86 15.44
N PRO A 256 -0.74 18.74 15.73
CA PRO A 256 -2.14 18.36 15.87
C PRO A 256 -2.76 17.72 14.62
N ASP A 257 -2.25 18.06 13.44
CA ASP A 257 -2.69 17.55 12.14
C ASP A 257 -2.04 16.21 11.75
N ALA A 258 -1.12 15.69 12.57
CA ALA A 258 -0.56 14.35 12.40
C ALA A 258 -1.67 13.30 12.53
N ARG A 259 -1.60 12.23 11.72
CA ARG A 259 -2.69 11.25 11.57
C ARG A 259 -3.30 10.74 12.88
N PHE A 260 -2.48 10.19 13.79
CA PHE A 260 -2.97 9.69 15.09
C PHE A 260 -3.42 10.77 16.06
N ASN A 261 -3.01 12.03 15.87
CA ASN A 261 -3.51 13.14 16.67
C ASN A 261 -4.87 13.62 16.13
N LEU A 262 -4.99 13.76 14.80
CA LEU A 262 -6.20 14.20 14.13
C LEU A 262 -7.35 13.18 14.22
N PHE A 263 -7.05 11.90 14.10
CA PHE A 263 -8.05 10.81 14.04
C PHE A 263 -8.06 9.90 15.25
N ARG A 264 -7.55 10.36 16.40
CA ARG A 264 -7.54 9.58 17.64
C ARG A 264 -8.93 8.99 17.95
N GLY A 265 -9.00 7.67 18.14
CA GLY A 265 -10.23 6.92 18.42
C GLY A 265 -11.21 6.82 17.23
N ARG A 266 -10.81 7.28 16.05
CA ARG A 266 -11.63 7.30 14.82
C ARG A 266 -10.99 6.58 13.65
N TYR A 267 -9.84 5.94 13.86
CA TYR A 267 -9.14 5.16 12.83
C TYR A 267 -8.68 3.81 13.38
N ALA A 268 -9.65 2.94 13.65
CA ALA A 268 -9.45 1.69 14.38
C ALA A 268 -8.44 0.75 13.71
N GLU A 269 -8.42 0.66 12.38
CA GLU A 269 -7.50 -0.22 11.66
C GLU A 269 -6.04 0.23 11.83
N GLY A 270 -5.80 1.54 11.86
CA GLY A 270 -4.48 2.10 12.12
C GLY A 270 -4.04 1.93 13.56
N GLU A 271 -4.95 2.20 14.50
CA GLU A 271 -4.68 2.11 15.95
C GLU A 271 -4.51 0.65 16.42
N SER A 272 -5.24 -0.31 15.84
CA SER A 272 -5.09 -1.74 16.14
C SER A 272 -3.69 -2.23 15.81
N ARG A 273 -3.19 -1.86 14.62
CA ARG A 273 -1.86 -2.29 14.16
C ARG A 273 -0.73 -1.57 14.90
N TYR A 274 -0.82 -0.24 15.01
CA TYR A 274 0.22 0.60 15.57
C TYR A 274 -0.27 1.36 16.80
N ASN A 275 -0.59 0.59 17.84
CA ASN A 275 -1.04 1.18 19.09
C ASN A 275 0.11 1.93 19.78
N LEU A 276 0.03 3.27 19.78
CA LEU A 276 1.01 4.16 20.41
C LEU A 276 1.16 3.95 21.92
N SER A 277 0.22 3.28 22.59
CA SER A 277 0.35 2.95 24.02
C SER A 277 1.21 1.71 24.28
N LYS A 278 1.55 0.92 23.26
CA LYS A 278 2.43 -0.24 23.41
C LYS A 278 3.86 0.21 23.65
N THR A 279 4.42 -0.21 24.77
CA THR A 279 5.81 0.09 25.16
C THR A 279 6.82 -0.45 24.15
N SER A 280 6.55 -1.61 23.53
CA SER A 280 7.42 -2.19 22.50
C SER A 280 7.50 -1.32 21.23
N ILE A 281 6.38 -0.76 20.76
CA ILE A 281 6.37 0.17 19.62
C ILE A 281 7.19 1.42 19.93
N LYS A 282 7.03 1.97 21.13
CA LYS A 282 7.81 3.13 21.58
C LYS A 282 9.30 2.80 21.64
N ALA A 283 9.68 1.74 22.35
CA ALA A 283 11.08 1.34 22.55
C ALA A 283 11.78 1.03 21.22
N ALA A 284 11.13 0.28 20.32
CA ALA A 284 11.68 0.00 19.00
C ALA A 284 11.83 1.28 18.17
N THR A 285 10.85 2.18 18.22
CA THR A 285 10.96 3.46 17.49
C THR A 285 12.09 4.32 18.04
N GLU A 286 12.22 4.46 19.35
CA GLU A 286 13.33 5.20 19.99
C GLU A 286 14.69 4.61 19.60
N SER A 287 14.83 3.27 19.60
CA SER A 287 16.05 2.60 19.14
C SER A 287 16.37 2.92 17.66
N TYR A 288 15.39 2.94 16.77
CA TYR A 288 15.63 3.33 15.38
C TYR A 288 15.98 4.82 15.22
N LEU A 289 15.48 5.69 16.09
CA LEU A 289 15.87 7.11 16.11
C LEU A 289 17.32 7.29 16.59
N GLU A 290 17.75 6.54 17.59
CA GLU A 290 19.14 6.53 18.06
C GLU A 290 20.10 6.05 16.96
N ILE A 291 19.75 4.98 16.24
CA ILE A 291 20.52 4.52 15.07
C ILE A 291 20.56 5.61 13.99
N ALA A 292 19.43 6.24 13.70
CA ALA A 292 19.38 7.32 12.71
C ALA A 292 20.31 8.50 13.10
N GLU A 293 20.35 8.86 14.38
CA GLU A 293 21.24 9.89 14.92
C GLU A 293 22.71 9.48 14.85
N GLU A 294 23.06 8.28 15.30
CA GLU A 294 24.44 7.74 15.31
C GLU A 294 25.07 7.77 13.92
N TYR A 295 24.31 7.37 12.90
CA TYR A 295 24.78 7.32 11.52
C TYR A 295 24.50 8.60 10.71
N ASN A 296 23.95 9.65 11.35
CA ASN A 296 23.59 10.92 10.72
C ASN A 296 22.68 10.76 9.48
N ILE A 297 21.65 9.91 9.63
CA ILE A 297 20.62 9.64 8.61
C ILE A 297 19.29 10.20 9.12
N HIS A 298 18.55 10.91 8.27
CA HIS A 298 17.21 11.35 8.67
C HIS A 298 16.29 10.13 8.91
N PRO A 299 15.49 10.07 10.01
CA PRO A 299 14.70 8.88 10.36
C PRO A 299 13.76 8.37 9.25
N VAL A 300 13.14 9.30 8.51
CA VAL A 300 12.32 8.96 7.34
C VAL A 300 13.15 8.28 6.27
N SER A 301 14.36 8.77 6.00
CA SER A 301 15.23 8.20 4.99
C SER A 301 15.78 6.84 5.41
N LEU A 302 16.10 6.63 6.70
CA LEU A 302 16.46 5.32 7.26
C LEU A 302 15.34 4.30 7.03
N ALA A 303 14.11 4.63 7.44
CA ALA A 303 12.97 3.73 7.34
C ALA A 303 12.61 3.37 5.89
N ILE A 304 12.61 4.35 4.98
CA ILE A 304 12.34 4.10 3.55
C ILE A 304 13.49 3.30 2.93
N ALA A 305 14.76 3.65 3.20
CA ALA A 305 15.91 2.94 2.66
C ALA A 305 15.95 1.47 3.12
N PHE A 306 15.56 1.20 4.36
CA PHE A 306 15.42 -0.17 4.88
C PHE A 306 14.42 -0.98 4.04
N VAL A 307 13.23 -0.43 3.80
CA VAL A 307 12.22 -1.06 2.96
C VAL A 307 12.74 -1.29 1.53
N LEU A 308 13.38 -0.28 0.94
CA LEU A 308 13.91 -0.37 -0.42
C LEU A 308 15.12 -1.31 -0.56
N ARG A 309 15.81 -1.64 0.53
CA ARG A 309 16.93 -2.59 0.52
C ARG A 309 16.46 -4.03 0.33
N HIS A 310 15.23 -4.36 0.72
CA HIS A 310 14.73 -5.73 0.63
C HIS A 310 14.65 -6.17 -0.85
N PRO A 311 15.27 -7.31 -1.24
CA PRO A 311 15.42 -7.70 -2.64
C PRO A 311 14.10 -7.99 -3.36
N LEU A 312 13.06 -8.37 -2.62
CA LEU A 312 11.72 -8.63 -3.18
C LEU A 312 10.82 -7.39 -3.22
N VAL A 313 11.27 -6.23 -2.71
CA VAL A 313 10.49 -4.98 -2.78
C VAL A 313 10.70 -4.33 -4.13
N ALA A 314 9.62 -4.25 -4.91
CA ALA A 314 9.59 -3.50 -6.16
C ALA A 314 9.41 -2.00 -5.90
N SER A 315 8.52 -1.63 -4.98
CA SER A 315 8.24 -0.23 -4.67
C SER A 315 7.73 -0.03 -3.24
N ALA A 316 8.08 1.10 -2.61
CA ALA A 316 7.55 1.52 -1.31
C ALA A 316 6.41 2.52 -1.51
N ILE A 317 5.21 2.16 -1.07
CA ILE A 317 4.01 3.00 -1.12
C ILE A 317 4.00 3.94 0.08
N PHE A 318 4.57 5.13 -0.11
CA PHE A 318 4.60 6.17 0.93
C PHE A 318 3.37 7.07 0.83
N GLY A 319 3.02 7.72 1.94
CA GLY A 319 2.01 8.77 1.97
C GLY A 319 2.62 10.07 2.46
N ALA A 320 2.12 11.20 1.97
CA ALA A 320 2.53 12.53 2.40
C ALA A 320 1.29 13.43 2.53
N THR A 321 1.30 14.33 3.50
CA THR A 321 0.28 15.39 3.65
C THR A 321 0.81 16.76 3.27
N THR A 322 2.14 16.93 3.16
CA THR A 322 2.81 18.17 2.76
C THR A 322 3.95 17.89 1.79
N VAL A 323 4.23 18.86 0.90
CA VAL A 323 5.24 18.71 -0.17
C VAL A 323 6.64 18.44 0.37
N TRP A 324 7.01 19.06 1.51
CA TRP A 324 8.34 18.87 2.10
C TRP A 324 8.59 17.43 2.55
N GLN A 325 7.56 16.68 2.96
CA GLN A 325 7.70 15.26 3.34
C GLN A 325 8.15 14.39 2.18
N ILE A 326 7.75 14.73 0.95
CA ILE A 326 8.19 14.01 -0.25
C ILE A 326 9.71 14.13 -0.42
N GLN A 327 10.30 15.29 -0.07
CA GLN A 327 11.74 15.47 -0.19
C GLN A 327 12.52 14.50 0.71
N GLU A 328 12.08 14.29 1.95
CA GLU A 328 12.74 13.32 2.86
C GLU A 328 12.64 11.87 2.37
N VAL A 329 11.50 11.52 1.75
CA VAL A 329 11.33 10.20 1.11
C VAL A 329 12.24 10.06 -0.10
N LEU A 330 12.38 11.10 -0.93
CA LEU A 330 13.28 11.09 -2.09
C LEU A 330 14.75 10.96 -1.67
N ASN A 331 15.14 11.60 -0.56
CA ASN A 331 16.50 11.50 -0.02
C ASN A 331 16.88 10.05 0.31
N ALA A 332 15.90 9.22 0.69
CA ALA A 332 16.11 7.80 1.01
C ALA A 332 16.69 6.98 -0.16
N CYS A 333 16.42 7.35 -1.41
CA CYS A 333 16.97 6.66 -2.58
C CYS A 333 18.51 6.77 -2.68
N SER A 334 19.12 7.68 -1.93
CA SER A 334 20.58 7.89 -1.92
C SER A 334 21.25 7.35 -0.66
N VAL A 335 20.47 6.79 0.27
CA VAL A 335 20.99 6.24 1.52
C VAL A 335 21.48 4.82 1.29
N ASN A 336 22.75 4.57 1.57
CA ASN A 336 23.32 3.23 1.58
C ASN A 336 23.38 2.71 3.02
N LEU A 337 22.57 1.71 3.33
CA LEU A 337 22.61 1.06 4.65
C LEU A 337 23.70 -0.02 4.63
N SER A 338 24.84 0.28 5.27
CA SER A 338 25.94 -0.68 5.45
C SER A 338 25.49 -1.88 6.29
N ASP A 339 26.27 -2.96 6.23
CA ASP A 339 25.97 -4.16 7.02
C ASP A 339 25.98 -3.88 8.53
N ASP A 340 26.80 -2.92 8.99
CA ASP A 340 26.81 -2.46 10.39
C ASP A 340 25.49 -1.79 10.78
N ILE A 341 24.98 -0.86 9.97
CA ILE A 341 23.69 -0.20 10.21
C ILE A 341 22.57 -1.24 10.25
N ILE A 342 22.60 -2.22 9.34
CA ILE A 342 21.60 -3.29 9.30
C ILE A 342 21.71 -4.21 10.52
N ALA A 343 22.92 -4.51 10.99
CA ALA A 343 23.12 -5.27 12.21
C ALA A 343 22.52 -4.55 13.42
N ASP A 344 22.65 -3.22 13.51
CA ASP A 344 22.05 -2.43 14.60
C ASP A 344 20.54 -2.35 14.48
N VAL A 345 20.01 -2.16 13.27
CA VAL A 345 18.56 -2.23 13.00
C VAL A 345 17.97 -3.56 13.45
N ASN A 346 18.63 -4.68 13.13
CA ASN A 346 18.16 -6.01 13.54
C ASN A 346 18.24 -6.24 15.07
N LYS A 347 19.17 -5.58 15.77
CA LYS A 347 19.19 -5.60 17.25
C LYS A 347 17.97 -4.86 17.82
N GLY A 348 17.60 -3.72 17.23
CA GLY A 348 16.44 -2.92 17.64
C GLY A 348 15.11 -3.68 17.51
N GLU A 349 15.01 -4.58 16.53
CA GLU A 349 13.84 -5.46 16.36
C GLU A 349 13.58 -6.37 17.57
N ASN A 350 14.61 -6.79 18.31
CA ASN A 350 14.43 -7.64 19.50
C ASN A 350 13.59 -6.96 20.61
N GLY A 351 13.40 -5.64 20.55
CA GLY A 351 12.48 -4.91 21.45
C GLY A 351 11.00 -5.01 21.07
N LEU A 352 10.67 -5.65 19.93
CA LEU A 352 9.29 -5.91 19.49
C LEU A 352 8.73 -7.24 20.00
N ALA A 353 9.61 -8.19 20.35
CA ALA A 353 9.28 -9.46 21.01
C ALA A 353 9.06 -9.24 22.51
#